data_AF-A0A6C0B0M2-F1
#
_entry.id   AF-A0A6C0B0M2-F1
#
_cell.length_a   1.000
_cell.length_b   1.000
_cell.length_c   1.000
_cell.angle_alpha   90.00
_cell.angle_beta   90.00
_cell.angle_gamma   90.00
#
_symmetry.space_group_name_H-M   'P 1'
#
loop_
_entity.id
_entity.type
_entity.pdbx_description
1 polymer ?
#
loop_
_entity_poly.entity_id
_entity_poly.type
_entity_poly.pdbx_seq_one_letter_code
_entity_poly.pdbx_strand_id
1 'polypeptide(L)'
;MPNYKIEGEIDFYQELYNSLDNDNKCENGDICLITNQPLCNDHIVLSCNHKFNYDALYNDVINHKNKYNMMENTIVKSSEIRCPYCRKIQNELLPERDGYKNVHGVNCFDAEQELINKSYGNNTEYIHGTCNHKNIYSTDGNEIKCKNKHVKYLPIDGNYYCHLHHHSTLYAILKKKKDKEKEEKQKAKEEKLKAKEEKLKEKEEKKKAKEEKLKEKEEKKKVKEEKQKMNECNNEILQSGCLQQLQTGKNKGAVCSVKIHKGTLCLRHYRLLEKKQPTDPSFNTILQMCNQTG
;
A
#
# COMPACT_ATOMS: atom_id res chain seq x y z
N MET A 1 -27.23 -46.25 25.36
CA MET A 1 -27.31 -44.95 26.06
C MET A 1 -28.76 -44.79 26.51
N PRO A 2 -29.04 -44.44 27.77
CA PRO A 2 -30.41 -44.28 28.25
C PRO A 2 -31.08 -43.09 27.56
N ASN A 3 -32.27 -43.31 27.00
CA ASN A 3 -33.03 -42.31 26.26
C ASN A 3 -33.79 -41.43 27.27
N TYR A 4 -33.30 -40.23 27.53
CA TYR A 4 -33.91 -39.32 28.50
C TYR A 4 -34.96 -38.44 27.82
N LYS A 5 -36.24 -38.68 28.15
CA LYS A 5 -37.34 -37.78 27.80
C LYS A 5 -37.39 -36.68 28.84
N ILE A 6 -37.14 -35.44 28.43
CA ILE A 6 -37.30 -34.25 29.28
C ILE A 6 -38.80 -33.88 29.26
N GLU A 7 -39.33 -33.34 30.37
CA GLU A 7 -40.75 -32.94 30.49
C GLU A 7 -41.14 -32.02 29.33
N GLY A 8 -42.03 -32.49 28.44
CA GLY A 8 -42.44 -31.76 27.23
C GLY A 8 -42.46 -32.54 25.92
N GLU A 9 -42.22 -33.87 25.92
CA GLU A 9 -42.22 -34.71 24.68
C GLU A 9 -41.17 -34.33 23.61
N ILE A 10 -40.25 -33.42 23.93
CA ILE A 10 -39.15 -33.06 23.03
C ILE A 10 -38.03 -34.10 23.20
N ASP A 11 -37.80 -34.91 22.16
CA ASP A 11 -36.62 -35.76 22.06
C ASP A 11 -35.42 -34.86 21.73
N PHE A 12 -34.69 -34.46 22.77
CA PHE A 12 -33.52 -33.58 22.69
C PHE A 12 -32.51 -34.04 21.63
N TYR A 13 -32.31 -35.36 21.51
CA TYR A 13 -31.37 -35.90 20.53
C TYR A 13 -31.91 -35.76 19.11
N GLN A 14 -33.21 -35.95 18.92
CA GLN A 14 -33.86 -35.79 17.62
C GLN A 14 -33.80 -34.34 17.15
N GLU A 15 -34.05 -33.37 18.02
CA GLU A 15 -33.89 -31.94 17.73
C GLU A 15 -32.43 -31.60 17.35
N LEU A 16 -31.47 -32.18 18.07
CA LEU A 16 -30.04 -32.01 17.82
C LEU A 16 -29.63 -32.56 16.44
N TYR A 17 -30.06 -33.78 16.09
CA TYR A 17 -29.80 -34.36 14.76
C TYR A 17 -30.48 -33.55 13.64
N ASN A 18 -31.71 -33.10 13.85
CA ASN A 18 -32.42 -32.25 12.89
C ASN A 18 -31.70 -30.91 12.66
N SER A 19 -31.05 -30.34 13.68
CA SER A 19 -30.22 -29.14 13.50
C SER A 19 -28.92 -29.40 12.72
N LEU A 20 -28.34 -30.59 12.84
CA LEU A 20 -27.12 -30.97 12.12
C LEU A 20 -27.39 -31.26 10.63
N ASP A 21 -28.57 -31.79 10.31
CA ASP A 21 -28.94 -32.14 8.93
C ASP A 21 -29.46 -30.95 8.10
N ASN A 22 -29.85 -29.83 8.75
CA ASN A 22 -30.39 -28.64 8.07
C ASN A 22 -29.32 -27.61 7.67
N ASP A 23 -28.10 -27.68 8.22
CA ASP A 23 -26.99 -26.83 7.81
C ASP A 23 -26.16 -27.52 6.72
N ASN A 24 -26.55 -27.26 5.47
CA ASN A 24 -25.75 -27.48 4.26
C ASN A 24 -25.31 -28.93 4.01
N LYS A 25 -25.98 -29.55 3.02
CA LYS A 25 -25.37 -30.56 2.16
C LYS A 25 -24.12 -29.97 1.46
N CYS A 26 -23.00 -29.92 2.14
CA CYS A 26 -21.69 -30.04 1.51
C CYS A 26 -21.27 -31.49 1.65
N GLU A 27 -21.90 -32.35 0.85
CA GLU A 27 -21.46 -33.73 0.65
C GLU A 27 -19.96 -33.71 0.34
N ASN A 28 -19.15 -34.29 1.24
CA ASN A 28 -17.72 -34.53 1.04
C ASN A 28 -16.87 -33.30 0.73
N GLY A 29 -17.23 -32.14 1.28
CA GLY A 29 -16.36 -30.96 1.27
C GLY A 29 -15.14 -31.22 2.14
N ASP A 30 -13.98 -31.34 1.51
CA ASP A 30 -12.65 -31.34 2.12
C ASP A 30 -12.58 -30.19 3.19
N ILE A 31 -12.69 -30.50 4.49
CA ILE A 31 -12.68 -29.52 5.61
C ILE A 31 -11.37 -29.62 6.39
N CYS A 32 -10.85 -28.48 6.84
CA CYS A 32 -9.69 -28.37 7.71
C CYS A 32 -10.04 -28.83 9.14
N LEU A 33 -9.39 -29.90 9.62
CA LEU A 33 -9.63 -30.49 10.94
C LEU A 33 -9.20 -29.63 12.14
N ILE A 34 -8.58 -28.46 11.90
CA ILE A 34 -8.18 -27.51 12.97
C ILE A 34 -9.21 -26.38 13.09
N THR A 35 -9.63 -25.80 11.96
CA THR A 35 -10.50 -24.62 11.94
C THR A 35 -11.96 -24.93 11.64
N ASN A 36 -12.27 -26.17 11.24
CA ASN A 36 -13.57 -26.61 10.73
C ASN A 36 -14.08 -25.76 9.55
N GLN A 37 -13.15 -25.12 8.83
CA GLN A 37 -13.43 -24.36 7.61
C GLN A 37 -13.15 -25.20 6.37
N PRO A 38 -13.77 -24.89 5.22
CA PRO A 38 -13.43 -25.53 3.96
C PRO A 38 -11.91 -25.46 3.68
N LEU A 39 -11.36 -26.51 3.08
CA LEU A 39 -9.98 -26.53 2.65
C LEU A 39 -9.79 -25.56 1.49
N CYS A 40 -8.79 -24.70 1.62
CA CYS A 40 -8.39 -23.78 0.56
C CYS A 40 -7.62 -24.55 -0.53
N ASN A 41 -7.44 -23.93 -1.70
CA ASN A 41 -6.59 -24.45 -2.79
C ASN A 41 -5.15 -24.77 -2.32
N ASP A 42 -4.73 -24.10 -1.25
CA ASP A 42 -3.40 -24.16 -0.65
C ASP A 42 -3.27 -25.12 0.54
N HIS A 43 -4.16 -26.09 0.64
CA HIS A 43 -4.13 -27.08 1.71
C HIS A 43 -2.87 -27.96 1.64
N ILE A 44 -2.40 -28.41 2.80
CA ILE A 44 -1.31 -29.36 2.93
C ILE A 44 -1.88 -30.71 3.34
N VAL A 45 -1.37 -31.77 2.72
CA VAL A 45 -1.59 -33.16 3.13
C VAL A 45 -0.33 -33.65 3.85
N LEU A 46 -0.46 -34.09 5.09
CA LEU A 46 0.65 -34.71 5.82
C LEU A 46 0.82 -36.18 5.45
N SER A 47 1.96 -36.79 5.80
CA SER A 47 2.24 -38.23 5.59
C SER A 47 1.28 -39.19 6.28
N CYS A 48 0.46 -38.67 7.20
CA CYS A 48 -0.63 -39.38 7.85
C CYS A 48 -1.99 -39.21 7.15
N ASN A 49 -2.00 -38.64 5.94
CA ASN A 49 -3.17 -38.34 5.10
C ASN A 49 -4.15 -37.31 5.68
N HIS A 50 -3.83 -36.66 6.79
CA HIS A 50 -4.63 -35.54 7.30
C HIS A 50 -4.35 -34.27 6.51
N LYS A 51 -5.43 -33.58 6.14
CA LYS A 51 -5.42 -32.35 5.35
C LYS A 51 -5.71 -31.14 6.23
N PHE A 52 -4.94 -30.08 6.04
CA PHE A 52 -5.08 -28.84 6.80
C PHE A 52 -4.85 -27.62 5.91
N ASN A 53 -5.49 -26.50 6.27
CA ASN A 53 -5.12 -25.20 5.71
C ASN A 53 -3.72 -24.81 6.21
N TYR A 54 -2.89 -24.26 5.32
CA TYR A 54 -1.51 -23.89 5.62
C TYR A 54 -1.42 -22.99 6.86
N ASP A 55 -2.25 -21.95 6.93
CA ASP A 55 -2.32 -21.02 8.07
C ASP A 55 -2.50 -21.71 9.42
N ALA A 56 -3.48 -22.63 9.47
CA ALA A 56 -3.86 -23.32 10.69
C ALA A 56 -2.73 -24.25 11.15
N LEU A 57 -2.16 -25.01 10.22
CA LEU A 57 -1.07 -25.94 10.51
C LEU A 57 0.23 -25.20 10.89
N TYR A 58 0.57 -24.14 10.17
CA TYR A 58 1.75 -23.32 10.43
C TYR A 58 1.72 -22.72 11.84
N ASN A 59 0.58 -22.17 12.27
CA ASN A 59 0.42 -21.62 13.61
C ASN A 59 0.45 -22.71 14.69
N ASP A 60 -0.11 -23.89 14.45
CA ASP A 60 -0.05 -25.01 15.38
C ASP A 60 1.39 -25.48 15.59
N VAL A 61 2.15 -25.69 14.51
CA VAL A 61 3.55 -26.13 14.57
C VAL A 61 4.43 -25.07 15.28
N ILE A 62 4.21 -23.78 15.03
CA ILE A 62 4.88 -22.70 15.76
C ILE A 62 4.62 -22.79 17.26
N ASN A 63 3.36 -22.96 17.65
CA ASN A 63 2.98 -23.05 19.06
C ASN A 63 3.61 -24.29 19.70
N HIS A 64 3.54 -25.43 19.03
CA HIS A 64 4.11 -26.69 19.52
C HIS A 64 5.64 -26.61 19.73
N LYS A 65 6.37 -25.92 18.85
CA LYS A 65 7.84 -25.84 18.94
C LYS A 65 8.35 -24.74 19.86
N ASN A 66 7.66 -23.61 19.92
CA ASN A 66 8.16 -22.42 20.63
C ASN A 66 7.54 -22.22 22.01
N LYS A 67 6.35 -22.75 22.26
CA LYS A 67 5.69 -22.63 23.57
C LYS A 67 5.84 -23.93 24.33
N TYR A 68 6.42 -23.83 25.51
CA TYR A 68 6.45 -24.95 26.44
C TYR A 68 5.02 -25.31 26.85
N ASN A 69 4.61 -26.55 26.56
CA ASN A 69 3.33 -27.09 26.97
C ASN A 69 3.57 -28.27 27.92
N MET A 70 3.18 -28.11 29.19
CA MET A 70 3.37 -29.15 30.21
C MET A 70 2.63 -30.45 29.91
N MET A 71 1.57 -30.39 29.08
CA MET A 71 0.81 -31.58 28.69
C MET A 71 1.43 -32.32 27.50
N GLU A 72 2.46 -31.76 26.86
CA GLU A 72 3.12 -32.36 25.71
C GLU A 72 4.40 -33.08 26.16
N ASN A 73 4.34 -34.41 26.21
CA ASN A 73 5.47 -35.24 26.63
C ASN A 73 6.46 -35.53 25.49
N THR A 74 6.11 -35.20 24.25
CA THR A 74 6.88 -35.59 23.07
C THR A 74 7.71 -34.42 22.54
N ILE A 75 9.03 -34.53 22.64
CA ILE A 75 9.95 -33.54 22.07
C ILE A 75 10.14 -33.85 20.59
N VAL A 76 9.71 -32.92 19.74
CA VAL A 76 9.85 -33.01 18.28
C VAL A 76 11.15 -32.31 17.87
N LYS A 77 11.97 -32.95 17.02
CA LYS A 77 13.24 -32.35 16.58
C LYS A 77 13.01 -31.14 15.67
N SER A 78 14.04 -30.33 15.46
CA SER A 78 13.97 -29.16 14.57
C SER A 78 13.52 -29.53 13.15
N SER A 79 13.93 -30.68 12.60
CA SER A 79 13.54 -31.14 11.26
C SER A 79 12.21 -31.90 11.18
N GLU A 80 11.52 -32.08 12.30
CA GLU A 80 10.33 -32.92 12.38
C GLU A 80 9.08 -32.07 12.64
N ILE A 81 7.91 -32.49 12.17
CA ILE A 81 6.62 -31.89 12.56
C ILE A 81 5.65 -32.96 13.03
N ARG A 82 4.76 -32.59 13.94
CA ARG A 82 3.75 -33.47 14.51
C ARG A 82 2.39 -33.10 13.94
N CYS A 83 1.64 -34.09 13.47
CA CYS A 83 0.26 -33.87 13.04
C CYS A 83 -0.61 -33.40 14.22
N PRO A 84 -1.40 -32.32 14.09
CA PRO A 84 -2.26 -31.85 15.18
C PRO A 84 -3.40 -32.83 15.53
N TYR A 85 -3.84 -33.63 14.55
CA TYR A 85 -4.96 -34.55 14.71
C TYR A 85 -4.51 -35.90 15.27
N CYS A 86 -3.65 -36.64 14.56
CA CYS A 86 -3.25 -37.99 14.97
C CYS A 86 -1.93 -38.05 15.77
N ARG A 87 -1.28 -36.90 16.00
CA ARG A 87 0.00 -36.78 16.72
C ARG A 87 1.18 -37.58 16.14
N LYS A 88 1.04 -38.15 14.93
CA LYS A 88 2.14 -38.81 14.22
C LYS A 88 3.22 -37.79 13.85
N ILE A 89 4.46 -38.11 14.17
CA ILE A 89 5.63 -37.30 13.82
C ILE A 89 6.11 -37.70 12.42
N GLN A 90 6.47 -36.70 11.62
CA GLN A 90 7.07 -36.88 10.30
C GLN A 90 8.33 -36.01 10.17
N ASN A 91 9.26 -36.44 9.32
CA ASN A 91 10.59 -35.84 9.17
C ASN A 91 10.63 -34.75 8.07
N GLU A 92 9.48 -34.20 7.71
CA GLU A 92 9.34 -33.19 6.66
C GLU A 92 8.78 -31.91 7.25
N LEU A 93 9.47 -30.80 6.99
CA LEU A 93 9.00 -29.47 7.36
C LEU A 93 7.88 -29.00 6.43
N LEU A 94 7.18 -27.96 6.86
CA LEU A 94 6.20 -27.30 5.99
C LEU A 94 6.91 -26.66 4.79
N PRO A 95 6.33 -26.70 3.59
CA PRO A 95 6.92 -26.05 2.42
C PRO A 95 6.98 -24.53 2.62
N GLU A 96 8.05 -23.89 2.15
CA GLU A 96 8.17 -22.43 2.16
C GLU A 96 7.11 -21.79 1.26
N ARG A 97 6.55 -20.65 1.70
CA ARG A 97 5.43 -19.99 1.04
C ARG A 97 5.49 -18.48 1.18
N ASP A 98 5.19 -17.78 0.10
CA ASP A 98 5.11 -16.32 0.08
C ASP A 98 4.06 -15.80 1.07
N GLY A 99 4.41 -14.74 1.81
CA GLY A 99 3.56 -14.15 2.84
C GLY A 99 3.76 -14.72 4.25
N TYR A 100 4.50 -15.83 4.40
CA TYR A 100 4.86 -16.40 5.70
C TYR A 100 6.31 -16.08 6.05
N LYS A 101 6.60 -16.08 7.36
CA LYS A 101 7.98 -15.90 7.83
C LYS A 101 8.69 -17.25 7.81
N ASN A 102 9.93 -17.27 7.37
CA ASN A 102 10.78 -18.45 7.49
C ASN A 102 11.22 -18.59 8.95
N VAL A 103 10.75 -19.65 9.60
CA VAL A 103 10.99 -19.97 11.01
C VAL A 103 11.70 -21.32 11.07
N HIS A 104 12.89 -21.32 11.68
CA HIS A 104 13.71 -22.51 11.85
C HIS A 104 12.90 -23.63 12.53
N GLY A 105 12.86 -24.77 11.85
CA GLY A 105 12.18 -25.98 12.27
C GLY A 105 10.66 -25.98 12.07
N VAL A 106 10.08 -24.97 11.42
CA VAL A 106 8.66 -24.96 11.05
C VAL A 106 8.52 -25.16 9.55
N ASN A 107 9.01 -24.18 8.78
CA ASN A 107 8.98 -24.18 7.32
C ASN A 107 10.37 -24.09 6.68
N CYS A 108 11.42 -23.80 7.45
CA CYS A 108 12.78 -23.80 6.96
C CYS A 108 13.73 -24.52 7.94
N PHE A 109 14.85 -25.03 7.42
CA PHE A 109 15.92 -25.60 8.24
C PHE A 109 17.18 -24.73 8.17
N ASP A 110 17.41 -23.95 9.22
CA ASP A 110 18.65 -23.19 9.41
C ASP A 110 19.70 -24.04 10.14
N ALA A 111 20.70 -24.51 9.41
CA ALA A 111 21.78 -25.34 9.95
C ALA A 111 22.64 -24.61 11.00
N GLU A 112 22.86 -23.31 10.84
CA GLU A 112 23.62 -22.51 11.81
C GLU A 112 22.85 -22.38 13.14
N GLN A 113 21.53 -22.15 13.04
CA GLN A 113 20.66 -22.11 14.22
C GLN A 113 20.63 -23.45 14.98
N GLU A 114 20.64 -24.57 14.25
CA GLU A 114 20.71 -25.91 14.86
C GLU A 114 22.04 -26.12 15.60
N LEU A 115 23.16 -25.67 15.03
CA LEU A 115 24.47 -25.72 15.70
C LEU A 115 24.50 -24.86 16.95
N ILE A 116 23.90 -23.66 16.92
CA ILE A 116 23.75 -22.80 18.09
C ILE A 116 22.96 -23.52 19.18
N ASN A 117 21.81 -24.09 18.86
CA ASN A 117 20.95 -24.79 19.83
C ASN A 117 21.70 -25.97 20.47
N LYS A 118 22.45 -26.74 19.69
CA LYS A 118 23.31 -27.83 20.19
C LYS A 118 24.44 -27.34 21.09
N SER A 119 24.99 -26.15 20.80
CA SER A 119 26.10 -25.58 21.57
C SER A 119 25.70 -25.21 23.01
N TYR A 120 24.41 -24.88 23.25
CA TYR A 120 23.86 -24.67 24.60
C TYR A 120 23.65 -25.97 25.39
N GLY A 121 23.63 -27.13 24.74
CA GLY A 121 23.48 -28.41 25.40
C GLY A 121 24.70 -28.79 26.23
N ASN A 122 24.46 -29.50 27.34
CA ASN A 122 25.51 -30.07 28.20
C ASN A 122 26.22 -31.30 27.59
N ASN A 123 25.90 -31.68 26.35
CA ASN A 123 26.25 -32.98 25.76
C ASN A 123 27.67 -33.07 25.16
N THR A 124 28.51 -32.05 25.29
CA THR A 124 29.89 -32.10 24.79
C THR A 124 30.86 -32.09 25.95
N GLU A 125 31.73 -33.09 26.01
CA GLU A 125 32.76 -33.19 27.04
C GLU A 125 33.78 -32.05 26.93
N TYR A 126 34.26 -31.60 28.09
CA TYR A 126 35.39 -30.67 28.15
C TYR A 126 36.67 -31.44 27.90
N ILE A 127 37.50 -30.92 27.00
CA ILE A 127 38.82 -31.46 26.73
C ILE A 127 39.90 -30.53 27.29
N HIS A 128 41.08 -31.08 27.52
CA HIS A 128 42.25 -30.30 27.88
C HIS A 128 42.87 -29.68 26.62
N GLY A 129 42.93 -28.35 26.55
CA GLY A 129 43.39 -27.59 25.39
C GLY A 129 43.60 -26.11 25.70
N THR A 130 43.65 -25.28 24.66
CA THR A 130 43.86 -23.83 24.79
C THR A 130 42.63 -23.07 24.30
N CYS A 131 42.19 -22.08 25.09
CA CYS A 131 41.05 -21.26 24.74
C CYS A 131 41.41 -20.23 23.66
N ASN A 132 40.65 -20.18 22.56
CA ASN A 132 40.85 -19.28 21.43
C ASN A 132 40.17 -17.90 21.60
N HIS A 133 39.93 -17.47 22.84
CA HIS A 133 39.33 -16.16 23.08
C HIS A 133 40.37 -15.05 22.85
N LYS A 134 39.92 -13.89 22.35
CA LYS A 134 40.80 -12.74 22.10
C LYS A 134 41.47 -12.32 23.40
N ASN A 135 42.76 -12.00 23.30
CA ASN A 135 43.52 -11.52 24.44
C ASN A 135 43.04 -10.11 24.81
N ILE A 136 43.04 -9.83 26.11
CA ILE A 136 42.64 -8.54 26.65
C ILE A 136 43.93 -7.78 26.97
N TYR A 137 44.01 -6.49 26.66
CA TYR A 137 45.16 -5.66 27.03
C TYR A 137 44.92 -5.00 28.38
N SER A 138 45.91 -5.10 29.27
CA SER A 138 45.92 -4.31 30.52
C SER A 138 46.10 -2.82 30.20
N THR A 139 45.80 -1.95 31.16
CA THR A 139 46.09 -0.51 31.09
C THR A 139 47.57 -0.22 30.80
N ASP A 140 48.45 -1.14 31.18
CA ASP A 140 49.90 -1.04 30.99
C ASP A 140 50.38 -1.65 29.65
N GLY A 141 49.45 -2.01 28.74
CA GLY A 141 49.77 -2.59 27.44
C GLY A 141 50.11 -4.09 27.44
N ASN A 142 50.12 -4.74 28.61
CA ASN A 142 50.40 -6.17 28.73
C ASN A 142 49.23 -7.04 28.21
N GLU A 143 49.55 -8.06 27.42
CA GLU A 143 48.57 -9.00 26.85
C GLU A 143 48.15 -10.07 27.87
N ILE A 144 46.88 -10.07 28.27
CA ILE A 144 46.28 -11.04 29.19
C ILE A 144 45.60 -12.14 28.37
N LYS A 145 46.23 -13.32 28.35
CA LYS A 145 45.68 -14.53 27.73
C LYS A 145 44.81 -15.33 28.70
N CYS A 146 43.82 -16.04 28.17
CA CYS A 146 43.04 -16.97 28.96
C CYS A 146 43.93 -18.11 29.47
N LYS A 147 43.98 -18.31 30.79
CA LYS A 147 44.78 -19.38 31.43
C LYS A 147 44.04 -20.71 31.56
N ASN A 148 42.74 -20.76 31.24
CA ASN A 148 41.92 -21.95 31.44
C ASN A 148 42.21 -22.99 30.35
N LYS A 149 42.49 -24.22 30.79
CA LYS A 149 42.83 -25.35 29.91
C LYS A 149 41.65 -26.27 29.62
N HIS A 150 40.55 -26.16 30.36
CA HIS A 150 39.34 -26.92 30.06
C HIS A 150 38.52 -26.17 29.03
N VAL A 151 38.45 -26.72 27.82
CA VAL A 151 37.83 -26.09 26.67
C VAL A 151 36.79 -27.00 26.01
N LYS A 152 35.82 -26.39 25.34
CA LYS A 152 34.73 -27.01 24.60
C LYS A 152 34.76 -26.51 23.16
N TYR A 153 34.55 -27.43 22.22
CA TYR A 153 34.46 -27.12 20.79
C TYR A 153 33.17 -26.34 20.50
N LEU A 154 33.31 -25.26 19.75
CA LEU A 154 32.21 -24.46 19.24
C LEU A 154 32.08 -24.70 17.73
N PRO A 155 31.07 -25.44 17.26
CA PRO A 155 30.93 -25.80 15.84
C PRO A 155 30.76 -24.61 14.88
N ILE A 156 30.30 -23.47 15.39
CA ILE A 156 29.94 -22.30 14.57
C ILE A 156 31.18 -21.64 13.98
N ASP A 157 32.27 -21.55 14.75
CA ASP A 157 33.53 -20.94 14.33
C ASP A 157 34.69 -21.94 14.24
N GLY A 158 34.43 -23.20 14.59
CA GLY A 158 35.42 -24.28 14.54
C GLY A 158 36.50 -24.18 15.62
N ASN A 159 36.31 -23.37 16.67
CA ASN A 159 37.32 -23.11 17.69
C ASN A 159 36.97 -23.71 19.05
N TYR A 160 37.93 -23.68 19.96
CA TYR A 160 37.79 -24.18 21.34
C TYR A 160 37.77 -23.04 22.35
N TYR A 161 36.81 -23.07 23.28
CA TYR A 161 36.64 -22.04 24.30
C TYR A 161 36.46 -22.62 25.69
N CYS A 162 37.00 -21.95 26.72
CA CYS A 162 36.70 -22.32 28.10
C CYS A 162 35.23 -22.05 28.44
N HIS A 163 34.70 -22.59 29.53
CA HIS A 163 33.28 -22.42 29.92
C HIS A 163 32.78 -20.96 29.84
N LEU A 164 33.56 -20.02 30.40
CA LEU A 164 33.21 -18.59 30.40
C LEU A 164 33.22 -17.99 28.98
N HIS A 165 34.28 -18.27 28.21
CA HIS A 165 34.43 -17.72 26.88
C HIS A 165 33.54 -18.40 25.83
N HIS A 166 33.14 -19.65 26.06
CA HIS A 166 32.20 -20.35 25.21
C HIS A 166 30.84 -19.65 25.28
N HIS A 167 30.36 -19.35 26.49
CA HIS A 167 29.11 -18.61 26.68
C HIS A 167 29.20 -17.17 26.12
N SER A 168 30.30 -16.44 26.37
CA SER A 168 30.45 -15.07 25.87
C SER A 168 30.56 -15.00 24.34
N THR A 169 31.32 -15.90 23.72
CA THR A 169 31.45 -15.99 22.26
C THR A 169 30.10 -16.35 21.62
N LEU A 170 29.39 -17.35 22.15
CA LEU A 170 28.03 -17.69 21.70
C LEU A 170 27.07 -16.50 21.78
N TYR A 171 27.05 -15.81 22.91
CA TYR A 171 26.21 -14.62 23.09
C TYR A 171 26.55 -13.52 22.08
N ALA A 172 27.84 -13.28 21.81
CA ALA A 172 28.28 -12.30 20.82
C ALA A 172 27.85 -12.68 19.39
N ILE A 173 27.94 -13.96 19.02
CA ILE A 173 27.46 -14.48 17.73
C ILE A 173 25.95 -14.25 17.59
N LEU A 174 25.17 -14.66 18.60
CA LEU A 174 23.72 -14.46 18.62
C LEU A 174 23.30 -13.00 18.54
N LYS A 175 23.99 -12.12 19.26
CA LYS A 175 23.71 -10.69 19.22
C LYS A 175 23.93 -10.13 17.81
N LYS A 176 25.05 -10.48 17.17
CA LYS A 176 25.32 -10.10 15.77
C LYS A 176 24.24 -10.60 14.80
N LYS A 177 23.75 -11.83 14.97
CA LYS A 177 22.66 -12.38 14.13
C LYS A 177 21.37 -11.58 14.30
N LYS A 178 20.98 -11.26 15.54
CA LYS A 178 19.79 -10.44 15.83
C LYS A 178 19.91 -9.02 15.28
N ASP A 179 21.09 -8.42 15.36
CA ASP A 179 21.33 -7.07 14.86
C ASP A 179 21.26 -7.04 13.32
N LYS A 180 21.84 -8.01 12.62
CA LYS A 180 21.69 -8.18 11.16
C LYS A 180 20.22 -8.31 10.73
N GLU A 181 19.44 -9.15 11.40
CA GLU A 181 18.02 -9.35 11.09
C GLU A 181 17.20 -8.06 11.29
N LYS A 182 17.53 -7.25 12.31
CA LYS A 182 16.90 -5.95 12.53
C LYS A 182 17.25 -4.95 11.43
N GLU A 183 18.52 -4.90 11.03
CA GLU A 183 18.98 -4.03 9.93
C GLU A 183 18.29 -4.38 8.61
N GLU A 184 18.17 -5.67 8.28
CA GLU A 184 17.46 -6.14 7.08
C GLU A 184 15.97 -5.77 7.10
N LYS A 185 15.30 -5.95 8.25
CA LYS A 185 13.91 -5.53 8.43
C LYS A 185 13.73 -4.02 8.29
N GLN A 186 14.69 -3.23 8.74
CA GLN A 186 14.65 -1.78 8.59
C GLN A 186 14.82 -1.38 7.12
N LYS A 187 15.81 -1.94 6.42
CA LYS A 187 16.02 -1.71 4.98
C LYS A 187 14.78 -2.08 4.16
N ALA A 188 14.17 -3.24 4.42
CA ALA A 188 12.94 -3.66 3.73
C ALA A 188 11.73 -2.73 4.01
N LYS A 189 11.66 -2.12 5.20
CA LYS A 189 10.62 -1.11 5.51
C LYS A 189 10.87 0.19 4.75
N GLU A 190 12.11 0.65 4.71
CA GLU A 190 12.51 1.86 3.98
C GLU A 190 12.27 1.72 2.47
N GLU A 191 12.60 0.57 1.88
CA GLU A 191 12.30 0.27 0.47
C GLU A 191 10.80 0.26 0.18
N LYS A 192 9.98 -0.36 1.05
CA LYS A 192 8.52 -0.33 0.92
C LYS A 192 7.95 1.08 1.01
N LEU A 193 8.56 1.97 1.81
CA LEU A 193 8.15 3.36 1.94
C LEU A 193 8.48 4.14 0.65
N LYS A 194 9.71 4.00 0.14
CA LYS A 194 10.15 4.61 -1.13
C LYS A 194 9.26 4.18 -2.31
N ALA A 195 8.96 2.88 -2.41
CA ALA A 195 8.08 2.36 -3.47
C ALA A 195 6.63 2.89 -3.36
N LYS A 196 6.14 3.19 -2.14
CA LYS A 196 4.84 3.82 -1.94
C LYS A 196 4.85 5.29 -2.35
N GLU A 197 5.91 6.02 -2.02
CA GLU A 197 6.09 7.43 -2.41
C GLU A 197 6.20 7.60 -3.93
N GLU A 198 6.96 6.74 -4.61
CA GLU A 198 7.06 6.74 -6.08
C GLU A 198 5.70 6.50 -6.74
N LYS A 199 4.92 5.51 -6.25
CA LYS A 199 3.55 5.26 -6.73
C LYS A 199 2.61 6.45 -6.48
N LEU A 200 2.83 7.23 -5.43
CA LEU A 200 2.02 8.42 -5.15
C LEU A 200 2.35 9.55 -6.12
N LYS A 201 3.65 9.81 -6.36
CA LYS A 201 4.14 10.79 -7.33
C LYS A 201 3.63 10.49 -8.75
N GLU A 202 3.71 9.23 -9.17
CA GLU A 202 3.21 8.81 -10.49
C GLU A 202 1.68 9.02 -10.62
N LYS A 203 0.91 8.80 -9.53
CA LYS A 203 -0.53 9.09 -9.51
C LYS A 203 -0.83 10.58 -9.59
N GLU A 204 -0.05 11.42 -8.91
CA GLU A 204 -0.20 12.87 -8.96
C GLU A 204 0.14 13.44 -10.34
N GLU A 205 1.22 12.98 -10.96
CA GLU A 205 1.60 13.35 -12.33
C GLU A 205 0.51 12.96 -13.34
N LYS A 206 -0.04 11.75 -13.24
CA LYS A 206 -1.18 11.32 -14.06
C LYS A 206 -2.43 12.19 -13.86
N LYS A 207 -2.67 12.70 -12.64
CA LYS A 207 -3.78 13.63 -12.37
C LYS A 207 -3.53 15.00 -13.01
N LYS A 208 -2.35 15.57 -12.83
CA LYS A 208 -1.96 16.86 -13.42
C LYS A 208 -2.06 16.83 -14.95
N ALA A 209 -1.55 15.78 -15.58
CA ALA A 209 -1.64 15.60 -17.03
C ALA A 209 -3.09 15.45 -17.54
N LYS A 210 -3.99 14.86 -16.74
CA LYS A 210 -5.42 14.81 -17.07
C LYS A 210 -6.08 16.18 -16.96
N GLU A 211 -5.72 16.96 -15.94
CA GLU A 211 -6.26 18.29 -15.70
C GLU A 211 -5.83 19.27 -16.80
N GLU A 212 -4.56 19.26 -17.21
CA GLU A 212 -4.06 20.05 -18.35
C GLU A 212 -4.81 19.73 -19.64
N LYS A 213 -5.00 18.43 -19.96
CA LYS A 213 -5.79 18.01 -21.14
C LYS A 213 -7.24 18.49 -21.09
N LEU A 214 -7.81 18.69 -19.89
CA LEU A 214 -9.16 19.23 -19.74
C LEU A 214 -9.18 20.73 -20.03
N LYS A 215 -8.23 21.48 -19.45
CA LYS A 215 -8.07 22.93 -19.67
C LYS A 215 -7.84 23.25 -21.14
N GLU A 216 -6.99 22.49 -21.82
CA GLU A 216 -6.71 22.65 -23.25
C GLU A 216 -7.96 22.39 -24.13
N LYS A 217 -8.84 21.46 -23.72
CA LYS A 217 -10.12 21.19 -24.39
C LYS A 217 -11.13 22.31 -24.16
N GLU A 218 -11.16 22.89 -22.96
CA GLU A 218 -12.02 24.03 -22.63
C GLU A 218 -11.59 25.30 -23.37
N GLU A 219 -10.29 25.59 -23.47
CA GLU A 219 -9.78 26.70 -24.26
C GLU A 219 -10.13 26.55 -25.75
N LYS A 220 -9.95 25.35 -26.31
CA LYS A 220 -10.36 25.06 -27.71
C LYS A 220 -11.87 25.23 -27.93
N LYS A 221 -12.71 25.02 -26.91
CA LYS A 221 -14.16 25.32 -26.97
C LYS A 221 -14.42 26.83 -26.93
N LYS A 222 -13.79 27.57 -26.02
CA LYS A 222 -13.96 29.04 -25.91
C LYS A 222 -13.54 29.77 -27.20
N VAL A 223 -12.43 29.36 -27.82
CA VAL A 223 -11.97 29.92 -29.11
C VAL A 223 -12.95 29.62 -30.26
N LYS A 224 -13.68 28.49 -30.21
CA LYS A 224 -14.74 28.20 -31.19
C LYS A 224 -16.00 29.06 -30.96
N GLU A 225 -16.38 29.27 -29.70
CA GLU A 225 -17.52 30.11 -29.32
C GLU A 225 -17.28 31.60 -29.63
N GLU A 226 -16.05 32.11 -29.43
CA GLU A 226 -15.69 33.49 -29.79
C GLU A 226 -15.69 33.72 -31.31
N LYS A 227 -15.24 32.74 -32.11
CA LYS A 227 -15.35 32.81 -33.58
C LYS A 227 -16.80 32.82 -34.08
N GLN A 228 -17.73 32.18 -33.35
CA GLN A 228 -19.16 32.25 -33.67
C GLN A 228 -19.74 33.64 -33.34
N LYS A 229 -19.39 34.23 -32.19
CA LYS A 229 -19.86 35.58 -31.80
C LYS A 229 -19.37 36.70 -32.73
N MET A 230 -18.16 36.57 -33.28
CA MET A 230 -17.64 37.52 -34.27
C MET A 230 -18.37 37.45 -35.64
N ASN A 231 -18.95 36.30 -35.99
CA ASN A 231 -19.74 36.17 -37.21
C ASN A 231 -21.16 36.74 -37.06
N GLU A 232 -21.70 36.81 -35.85
CA GLU A 232 -23.01 37.43 -35.58
C GLU A 232 -22.94 38.97 -35.56
N CYS A 233 -21.85 39.57 -35.07
CA CYS A 233 -21.72 41.04 -35.03
C CYS A 233 -21.50 41.70 -36.41
N ASN A 234 -20.92 40.98 -37.38
CA ASN A 234 -20.69 41.54 -38.72
C ASN A 234 -21.94 41.58 -39.61
N ASN A 235 -23.02 40.87 -39.25
CA ASN A 235 -24.20 40.77 -40.09
C ASN A 235 -25.26 41.87 -39.82
N GLU A 236 -25.16 42.62 -38.72
CA GLU A 236 -26.14 43.66 -38.35
C GLU A 236 -25.75 45.09 -38.78
N ILE A 237 -24.50 45.35 -39.19
CA ILE A 237 -24.05 46.73 -39.54
C ILE A 237 -24.34 47.10 -41.01
N LEU A 238 -24.90 46.20 -41.83
CA LEU A 238 -25.22 46.48 -43.24
C LEU A 238 -26.66 46.94 -43.52
N GLN A 239 -27.44 47.27 -42.48
CA GLN A 239 -28.81 47.79 -42.63
C GLN A 239 -29.12 48.93 -41.66
N SER A 240 -28.89 50.18 -42.07
CA SER A 240 -29.84 51.28 -41.82
C SER A 240 -29.34 52.59 -42.42
N GLY A 241 -30.24 53.34 -43.05
CA GLY A 241 -29.95 54.61 -43.71
C GLY A 241 -29.69 55.76 -42.74
N CYS A 242 -29.76 57.00 -43.25
CA CYS A 242 -29.54 58.20 -42.45
C CYS A 242 -30.51 58.32 -41.26
N LEU A 243 -29.99 58.60 -40.07
CA LEU A 243 -30.81 58.64 -38.85
C LEU A 243 -31.53 59.99 -38.60
N GLN A 244 -31.37 60.98 -39.48
CA GLN A 244 -31.95 62.32 -39.27
C GLN A 244 -33.44 62.36 -39.64
N GLN A 245 -34.26 63.02 -38.83
CA GLN A 245 -35.68 63.23 -39.13
C GLN A 245 -35.90 64.36 -40.13
N LEU A 246 -36.85 64.15 -41.06
CA LEU A 246 -37.24 65.17 -42.04
C LEU A 246 -37.98 66.32 -41.35
N GLN A 247 -37.51 67.56 -41.50
CA GLN A 247 -38.10 68.71 -40.82
C GLN A 247 -39.23 69.41 -41.61
N THR A 248 -39.45 69.05 -42.88
CA THR A 248 -40.45 69.67 -43.77
C THR A 248 -41.07 68.66 -44.75
N GLY A 249 -42.27 68.96 -45.25
CA GLY A 249 -43.00 68.14 -46.24
C GLY A 249 -44.01 67.16 -45.63
N LYS A 250 -44.63 66.32 -46.49
CA LYS A 250 -45.69 65.35 -46.09
C LYS A 250 -45.21 64.30 -45.08
N ASN A 251 -43.90 64.01 -45.04
CA ASN A 251 -43.29 63.02 -44.14
C ASN A 251 -42.47 63.67 -43.02
N LYS A 252 -42.84 64.88 -42.59
CA LYS A 252 -42.17 65.57 -41.48
C LYS A 252 -42.23 64.71 -40.21
N GLY A 253 -41.08 64.51 -39.56
CA GLY A 253 -40.93 63.66 -38.37
C GLY A 253 -40.46 62.23 -38.64
N ALA A 254 -40.52 61.73 -39.88
CA ALA A 254 -40.00 60.41 -40.23
C ALA A 254 -38.47 60.41 -40.39
N VAL A 255 -37.83 59.27 -40.08
CA VAL A 255 -36.38 59.04 -40.22
C VAL A 255 -36.00 58.93 -41.69
N CYS A 256 -34.84 59.49 -42.05
CA CYS A 256 -34.37 59.56 -43.43
C CYS A 256 -33.81 58.24 -43.95
N SER A 257 -34.58 57.48 -44.71
CA SER A 257 -34.13 56.23 -45.33
C SER A 257 -33.11 56.36 -46.47
N VAL A 258 -32.48 57.52 -46.66
CA VAL A 258 -31.50 57.77 -47.73
C VAL A 258 -30.13 57.22 -47.33
N LYS A 259 -29.39 56.68 -48.32
CA LYS A 259 -28.01 56.16 -48.13
C LYS A 259 -27.11 57.20 -47.46
N ILE A 260 -26.30 56.71 -46.52
CA ILE A 260 -25.35 57.50 -45.74
C ILE A 260 -24.25 58.03 -46.67
N HIS A 261 -23.85 59.29 -46.47
CA HIS A 261 -22.76 59.93 -47.19
C HIS A 261 -21.50 60.09 -46.32
N LYS A 262 -21.63 60.64 -45.10
CA LYS A 262 -20.50 60.81 -44.17
C LYS A 262 -21.03 60.73 -42.73
N GLY A 263 -20.36 59.94 -41.88
CA GLY A 263 -20.82 59.64 -40.52
C GLY A 263 -22.14 58.85 -40.56
N THR A 264 -23.19 59.37 -39.92
CA THR A 264 -24.54 58.76 -39.86
C THR A 264 -25.57 59.53 -40.73
N LEU A 265 -25.10 60.44 -41.60
CA LEU A 265 -25.93 61.40 -42.32
C LEU A 265 -25.90 61.19 -43.84
N CYS A 266 -27.04 61.40 -44.51
CA CYS A 266 -27.09 61.49 -45.97
C CYS A 266 -26.55 62.85 -46.44
N LEU A 267 -26.20 62.95 -47.73
CA LEU A 267 -25.60 64.16 -48.32
C LEU A 267 -26.45 65.43 -48.08
N ARG A 268 -27.78 65.31 -48.10
CA ARG A 268 -28.71 66.42 -47.84
C ARG A 268 -28.64 66.90 -46.39
N HIS A 269 -28.64 65.98 -45.41
CA HIS A 269 -28.58 66.34 -44.00
C HIS A 269 -27.19 66.82 -43.58
N TYR A 270 -26.13 66.26 -44.18
CA TYR A 270 -24.77 66.74 -43.95
C TYR A 270 -24.60 68.21 -44.37
N ARG A 271 -25.07 68.59 -45.58
CA ARG A 271 -25.02 69.99 -46.06
C ARG A 271 -25.90 70.96 -45.27
N LEU A 272 -27.00 70.50 -44.69
CA LEU A 272 -27.86 71.33 -43.84
C LEU A 272 -27.23 71.61 -42.48
N LEU A 273 -26.46 70.66 -41.93
CA LEU A 273 -25.67 70.85 -40.72
C LEU A 273 -24.52 71.83 -40.95
N GLU A 274 -23.81 71.73 -42.08
CA GLU A 274 -22.75 72.69 -42.42
C GLU A 274 -23.27 74.13 -42.57
N LYS A 275 -24.53 74.32 -42.99
CA LYS A 275 -25.16 75.65 -43.10
C LYS A 275 -25.80 76.18 -41.81
N LYS A 276 -25.94 75.35 -40.76
CA LYS A 276 -26.57 75.71 -39.48
C LYS A 276 -25.56 76.08 -38.37
N GLN A 277 -24.30 76.33 -38.70
CA GLN A 277 -23.32 76.86 -37.74
C GLN A 277 -23.46 78.39 -37.64
N PRO A 278 -24.09 78.96 -36.59
CA PRO A 278 -23.76 80.30 -36.16
C PRO A 278 -22.35 80.28 -35.55
N THR A 279 -21.55 81.26 -35.95
CA THR A 279 -20.25 81.58 -35.34
C THR A 279 -20.48 81.99 -33.89
N ASP A 280 -20.20 81.11 -32.93
CA ASP A 280 -19.91 81.52 -31.54
C ASP A 280 -18.98 80.52 -30.83
N PRO A 281 -17.86 80.98 -30.24
CA PRO A 281 -16.82 80.11 -29.69
C PRO A 281 -17.01 79.92 -28.17
N SER A 282 -17.79 78.92 -27.75
CA SER A 282 -17.57 78.30 -26.44
C SER A 282 -18.31 76.96 -26.35
N PHE A 283 -17.57 75.87 -26.29
CA PHE A 283 -17.80 74.74 -25.37
C PHE A 283 -16.73 73.67 -25.65
N ASN A 284 -15.58 73.89 -25.02
CA ASN A 284 -14.65 72.83 -24.71
C ASN A 284 -15.29 71.86 -23.70
N THR A 285 -14.68 70.68 -23.59
CA THR A 285 -14.77 69.71 -22.48
C THR A 285 -15.91 68.68 -22.56
N ILE A 286 -15.57 67.48 -23.03
CA ILE A 286 -15.72 66.17 -22.35
C ILE A 286 -15.21 65.13 -23.35
N LEU A 287 -13.88 64.95 -23.39
CA LEU A 287 -13.26 63.83 -24.09
C LEU A 287 -11.94 63.50 -23.40
N GLN A 288 -11.96 63.19 -22.11
CA GLN A 288 -10.76 62.73 -21.41
C GLN A 288 -11.01 62.10 -20.03
N MET A 289 -11.85 61.07 -19.90
CA MET A 289 -11.80 60.18 -18.72
C MET A 289 -12.34 58.78 -19.07
N CYS A 290 -11.51 57.96 -19.70
CA CYS A 290 -11.62 56.49 -19.70
C CYS A 290 -10.37 55.94 -20.41
N ASN A 291 -9.22 56.02 -19.75
CA ASN A 291 -8.01 55.24 -20.08
C ASN A 291 -7.05 55.41 -18.90
N GLN A 292 -7.23 54.61 -17.85
CA GLN A 292 -6.20 54.20 -16.90
C GLN A 292 -6.80 53.24 -15.87
N THR A 293 -6.72 51.94 -16.17
CA THR A 293 -6.43 50.86 -15.21
C THR A 293 -6.09 49.62 -16.04
N GLY A 294 -4.78 49.39 -16.18
CA GLY A 294 -4.13 48.26 -16.83
C GLY A 294 -2.65 48.37 -16.54
#